data_AF-A0A0F9ES16-F1
#
_entry.id   AF-A0A0F9ES16-F1
#
_cell.length_a   1.000
_cell.length_b   1.000
_cell.length_c   1.000
_cell.angle_alpha   90.00
_cell.angle_beta   90.00
_cell.angle_gamma   90.00
#
_symmetry.space_group_name_H-M   'P 1'
#
loop_
_entity.id
_entity.type
_entity.pdbx_description
1 polymer ?
#
loop_
_entity_poly.entity_id
_entity_poly.type
_entity_poly.pdbx_seq_one_letter_code
_entity_poly.pdbx_strand_id
1 'polypeptide(L)'
;ACVITGKLDRPSVFDALHDRRCYATTNARILLDFSVNGQPMGREIFVAKGEPIKLSLTANACAPIERIEVISGSKVVRTLPGSGSPDMAARLDLGAFAGTGRYYYLRLTQADGHRAWTSPVWLGRAGTADLCIERKDIGFDHASGALTVRARNYGDTAAKATLSVHSSAKSDLLVRHEFGGRANGVAIWVEPISDTACMLRLVIASALRQAGRGEFACSGKIAVKGARGYSVALDRRGVLTDDGKGGLSFSEKYGMFFKWSQSRAGSVSPLAIRIDTTKDTTAEVSIQFDGKPCTNVWLGPNKLAPGQPAIIRFHGLAAGSRIAKVIVDVPPNGGTKATTFDGLKSGVTYLAVLDPDNKIPEIDERNNAAALAVSPKAIEYNPWPEHRGKSE
;
A
#
# COMPACT_ATOMS: atom_id res chain seq x y z
N ALA A 1 16.22 13.98 -0.67
CA ALA A 1 16.30 12.58 -0.18
C ALA A 1 17.65 12.03 -0.58
N CYS A 2 18.28 11.27 0.31
CA CYS A 2 19.55 10.58 0.08
C CYS A 2 19.26 9.09 -0.15
N VAL A 3 20.00 8.43 -1.04
CA VAL A 3 19.78 7.03 -1.44
C VAL A 3 21.06 6.24 -1.23
N ILE A 4 20.96 5.06 -0.60
CA ILE A 4 22.09 4.15 -0.39
C ILE A 4 22.04 3.05 -1.45
N THR A 5 23.04 3.04 -2.31
CA THR A 5 23.18 2.07 -3.38
C THR A 5 24.64 1.76 -3.69
N GLY A 6 24.91 0.57 -4.20
CA GLY A 6 26.26 0.14 -4.57
C GLY A 6 26.75 0.70 -5.91
N LYS A 7 25.86 1.28 -6.72
CA LYS A 7 26.18 1.84 -8.04
C LYS A 7 25.44 3.13 -8.30
N LEU A 8 26.12 4.09 -8.93
CA LEU A 8 25.56 5.39 -9.32
C LEU A 8 24.89 5.32 -10.70
N ASP A 9 23.98 4.35 -10.88
CA ASP A 9 23.18 4.20 -12.08
C ASP A 9 21.69 4.28 -11.76
N ARG A 10 20.90 4.63 -12.78
CA ARG A 10 19.45 4.83 -12.62
C ARG A 10 18.76 3.59 -12.04
N PRO A 11 18.92 2.36 -12.59
CA PRO A 11 18.29 1.17 -12.03
C PRO A 11 18.59 0.98 -10.54
N SER A 12 19.86 1.08 -10.14
CA SER A 12 20.30 0.86 -8.76
C SER A 12 19.77 1.91 -7.79
N VAL A 13 19.51 3.14 -8.24
CA VAL A 13 18.83 4.18 -7.45
C VAL A 13 17.34 3.84 -7.27
N PHE A 14 16.66 3.40 -8.32
CA PHE A 14 15.25 3.01 -8.24
C PHE A 14 15.04 1.78 -7.36
N ASP A 15 15.91 0.77 -7.47
CA ASP A 15 15.89 -0.42 -6.61
C ASP A 15 16.12 -0.05 -5.14
N ALA A 16 17.08 0.83 -4.85
CA ALA A 16 17.32 1.30 -3.49
C ALA A 16 16.13 2.09 -2.92
N LEU A 17 15.46 2.92 -3.73
CA LEU A 17 14.23 3.61 -3.32
C LEU A 17 13.09 2.63 -3.06
N HIS A 18 12.92 1.62 -3.91
CA HIS A 18 11.93 0.56 -3.75
C HIS A 18 12.16 -0.24 -2.46
N ASP A 19 13.41 -0.60 -2.20
CA ASP A 19 13.85 -1.30 -0.99
C ASP A 19 13.96 -0.38 0.23
N ARG A 20 13.50 0.88 0.12
CA ARG A 20 13.51 1.88 1.19
C ARG A 20 14.90 2.16 1.78
N ARG A 21 15.98 1.88 1.04
CA ARG A 21 17.37 2.22 1.40
C ARG A 21 17.64 3.69 1.13
N CYS A 22 16.91 4.56 1.81
CA CYS A 22 16.98 6.01 1.65
C CYS A 22 16.71 6.73 2.97
N TYR A 23 17.01 8.02 3.02
CA TYR A 23 16.75 8.88 4.17
C TYR A 23 16.51 10.33 3.74
N ALA A 24 15.89 11.13 4.59
CA ALA A 24 15.58 12.53 4.32
C ALA A 24 16.52 13.46 5.09
N THR A 25 16.85 14.62 4.50
CA THR A 25 17.55 15.71 5.17
C THR A 25 16.86 17.04 4.87
N THR A 26 17.00 18.03 5.76
CA THR A 26 16.49 19.40 5.56
C THR A 26 17.44 20.26 4.72
N ASN A 27 18.00 19.73 3.63
CA ASN A 27 18.97 20.38 2.72
C ASN A 27 20.46 20.35 3.16
N ALA A 28 20.76 19.99 4.41
CA ALA A 28 22.14 19.74 4.84
C ALA A 28 22.70 18.42 4.26
N ARG A 29 24.00 18.40 3.96
CA ARG A 29 24.73 17.22 3.43
C ARG A 29 25.14 16.26 4.54
N ILE A 30 24.15 15.80 5.30
CA ILE A 30 24.34 14.86 6.41
C ILE A 30 24.46 13.45 5.82
N LEU A 31 25.54 12.74 6.17
CA LEU A 31 25.68 11.31 5.95
C LEU A 31 25.22 10.58 7.21
N LEU A 32 24.32 9.62 7.06
CA LEU A 32 23.77 8.87 8.18
C LEU A 32 23.63 7.38 7.81
N ASP A 33 24.38 6.55 8.50
CA ASP A 33 24.27 5.10 8.47
C ASP A 33 23.55 4.61 9.73
N PHE A 34 22.68 3.63 9.56
CA PHE A 34 21.88 3.04 10.62
C PHE A 34 21.59 1.58 10.31
N SER A 35 21.83 0.72 11.29
CA SER A 35 21.48 -0.70 11.23
C SER A 35 20.83 -1.20 12.53
N VAL A 36 19.96 -2.20 12.41
CA VAL A 36 19.48 -3.02 13.53
C VAL A 36 19.95 -4.45 13.29
N ASN A 37 20.58 -5.07 14.29
CA ASN A 37 21.11 -6.43 14.22
C ASN A 37 21.97 -6.67 12.96
N GLY A 38 22.74 -5.65 12.55
CA GLY A 38 23.61 -5.69 11.37
C GLY A 38 22.91 -5.51 10.02
N GLN A 39 21.58 -5.35 10.01
CA GLN A 39 20.81 -5.12 8.79
C GLN A 39 20.53 -3.62 8.61
N PRO A 40 20.81 -3.06 7.42
CA PRO A 40 20.73 -1.62 7.19
C PRO A 40 19.29 -1.12 7.17
N MET A 41 19.12 0.20 7.35
CA MET A 41 17.84 0.88 7.14
C MET A 41 17.18 0.51 5.80
N GLY A 42 15.85 0.40 5.82
CA GLY A 42 15.04 -0.07 4.71
C GLY A 42 14.68 -1.55 4.78
N ARG A 43 15.38 -2.34 5.60
CA ARG A 43 15.17 -3.78 5.73
C ARG A 43 14.06 -4.17 6.69
N GLU A 44 13.50 -5.34 6.43
CA GLU A 44 12.69 -6.10 7.38
C GLU A 44 13.49 -7.30 7.87
N ILE A 45 13.48 -7.53 9.17
CA ILE A 45 14.26 -8.56 9.84
C ILE A 45 13.38 -9.37 10.77
N PHE A 46 13.68 -10.66 10.93
CA PHE A 46 12.92 -11.56 11.77
C PHE A 46 13.74 -11.90 13.01
N VAL A 47 13.17 -11.63 14.18
CA VAL A 47 13.87 -11.74 15.47
C VAL A 47 13.06 -12.63 16.41
N ALA A 48 13.72 -13.60 17.04
CA ALA A 48 13.07 -14.44 18.04
C ALA A 48 12.76 -13.65 19.31
N LYS A 49 11.66 -13.98 19.98
CA LYS A 49 11.30 -13.36 21.26
C LYS A 49 12.41 -13.61 22.27
N GLY A 50 12.87 -12.56 22.95
CA GLY A 50 13.96 -12.65 23.92
C GLY A 50 15.34 -12.27 23.37
N GLU A 51 15.54 -12.32 22.05
CA GLU A 51 16.82 -11.95 21.43
C GLU A 51 17.09 -10.44 21.55
N PRO A 52 18.35 -10.02 21.74
CA PRO A 52 18.70 -8.61 21.92
C PRO A 52 18.55 -7.81 20.62
N ILE A 53 18.13 -6.55 20.76
CA ILE A 53 18.05 -5.59 19.67
C ILE A 53 19.25 -4.66 19.75
N LYS A 54 20.20 -4.86 18.84
CA LYS A 54 21.46 -4.12 18.76
C LYS A 54 21.38 -3.09 17.63
N LEU A 55 21.57 -1.82 17.96
CA LEU A 55 21.68 -0.75 16.97
C LEU A 55 23.13 -0.37 16.73
N SER A 56 23.44 0.00 15.50
CA SER A 56 24.65 0.75 15.15
C SER A 56 24.30 1.97 14.33
N LEU A 57 24.99 3.07 14.58
CA LEU A 57 24.88 4.28 13.76
C LEU A 57 26.23 4.96 13.58
N THR A 58 26.36 5.62 12.44
CA THR A 58 27.45 6.55 12.14
C THR A 58 26.86 7.77 11.45
N ALA A 59 27.19 8.95 11.93
CA ALA A 59 26.72 10.22 11.41
C ALA A 59 27.91 11.14 11.14
N ASN A 60 27.91 11.76 9.96
CA ASN A 60 28.81 12.85 9.60
C ASN A 60 27.95 14.03 9.12
N ALA A 61 27.88 15.08 9.93
CA ALA A 61 27.04 16.25 9.69
C ALA A 61 27.87 17.45 9.22
N CYS A 62 27.22 18.60 8.98
CA CYS A 62 27.89 19.83 8.53
C CYS A 62 28.09 20.86 9.67
N ALA A 63 27.54 20.59 10.85
CA ALA A 63 27.58 21.40 12.06
C ALA A 63 27.44 20.45 13.26
N PRO A 64 27.85 20.87 14.48
CA PRO A 64 27.77 20.04 15.67
C PRO A 64 26.41 19.34 15.81
N ILE A 65 26.44 18.03 16.05
CA ILE A 65 25.24 17.26 16.33
C ILE A 65 24.75 17.70 17.71
N GLU A 66 23.48 18.10 17.80
CA GLU A 66 22.83 18.44 19.07
C GLU A 66 22.35 17.15 19.76
N ARG A 67 21.67 16.28 19.00
CA ARG A 67 21.21 14.97 19.47
C ARG A 67 20.84 14.02 18.33
N ILE A 68 20.85 12.73 18.63
CA ILE A 68 20.25 11.68 17.81
C ILE A 68 19.18 10.95 18.63
N GLU A 69 17.96 10.88 18.10
CA GLU A 69 16.83 10.21 18.72
C GLU A 69 16.55 8.89 17.99
N VAL A 70 16.44 7.79 18.75
CA VAL A 70 15.94 6.50 18.27
C VAL A 70 14.43 6.47 18.50
N ILE A 71 13.66 6.23 17.46
CA ILE A 71 12.21 6.28 17.49
C ILE A 71 11.63 4.91 17.14
N SER A 72 10.62 4.48 17.90
CA SER A 72 9.83 3.28 17.62
C SER A 72 8.34 3.58 17.86
N GLY A 73 7.50 3.27 16.86
CA GLY A 73 6.11 3.71 16.88
C GLY A 73 6.03 5.24 16.89
N SER A 74 5.24 5.80 17.81
CA SER A 74 5.12 7.25 18.04
C SER A 74 6.03 7.79 19.15
N LYS A 75 6.96 6.99 19.67
CA LYS A 75 7.76 7.34 20.86
C LYS A 75 9.25 7.39 20.56
N VAL A 76 9.92 8.38 21.16
CA VAL A 76 11.39 8.38 21.29
C VAL A 76 11.74 7.36 22.38
N VAL A 77 12.44 6.29 22.00
CA VAL A 77 12.82 5.21 22.93
C VAL A 77 14.23 5.41 23.50
N ARG A 78 15.06 6.20 22.82
CA ARG A 78 16.39 6.60 23.29
C ARG A 78 16.78 7.95 22.71
N THR A 79 17.46 8.77 23.50
CA THR A 79 18.11 9.99 23.03
C THR A 79 19.60 9.88 23.33
N LEU A 80 20.42 10.18 22.34
CA LEU A 80 21.86 10.32 22.48
C LEU A 80 22.19 11.82 22.37
N PRO A 81 22.71 12.45 23.43
CA PRO A 81 23.18 13.82 23.34
C PRO A 81 24.40 13.89 22.43
N GLY A 82 24.53 14.99 21.70
CA GLY A 82 25.74 15.28 20.94
C GLY A 82 26.92 15.63 21.84
N SER A 83 28.13 15.55 21.28
CA SER A 83 29.39 15.83 21.96
C SER A 83 30.01 17.18 21.57
N GLY A 84 29.25 18.06 20.90
CA GLY A 84 29.78 19.27 20.27
C GLY A 84 30.53 19.02 18.95
N SER A 85 30.56 17.77 18.47
CA SER A 85 31.18 17.36 17.21
C SER A 85 30.14 17.20 16.09
N PRO A 86 30.48 17.48 14.81
CA PRO A 86 29.64 17.12 13.66
C PRO A 86 29.63 15.60 13.39
N ASP A 87 30.55 14.85 13.98
CA ASP A 87 30.70 13.42 13.80
C ASP A 87 30.28 12.65 15.05
N MET A 88 29.54 11.56 14.86
CA MET A 88 29.10 10.69 15.94
C MET A 88 28.95 9.25 15.46
N ALA A 89 29.48 8.31 16.24
CA ALA A 89 29.21 6.89 16.08
C ALA A 89 28.75 6.30 17.41
N ALA A 90 27.78 5.39 17.37
CA ALA A 90 27.28 4.74 18.57
C ALA A 90 26.81 3.31 18.29
N ARG A 91 26.90 2.48 19.33
CA ARG A 91 26.23 1.18 19.40
C ARG A 91 25.34 1.17 20.63
N LEU A 92 24.12 0.64 20.49
CA LEU A 92 23.14 0.58 21.57
C LEU A 92 22.57 -0.82 21.66
N ASP A 93 22.31 -1.26 22.89
CA ASP A 93 21.44 -2.39 23.18
C ASP A 93 20.11 -1.84 23.68
N LEU A 94 19.02 -2.16 22.97
CA LEU A 94 17.67 -1.74 23.34
C LEU A 94 16.92 -2.80 24.18
N GLY A 95 17.64 -3.84 24.61
CA GLY A 95 17.10 -4.97 25.35
C GLY A 95 16.48 -6.04 24.45
N ALA A 96 15.77 -6.96 25.09
CA ALA A 96 15.16 -8.11 24.44
C ALA A 96 13.97 -7.72 23.56
N PHE A 97 13.87 -8.36 22.39
CA PHE A 97 12.72 -8.24 21.52
C PHE A 97 11.48 -8.87 22.15
N ALA A 98 10.41 -8.08 22.26
CA ALA A 98 9.17 -8.48 22.92
C ALA A 98 8.37 -9.55 22.14
N GLY A 99 8.73 -9.82 20.87
CA GLY A 99 8.05 -10.78 20.01
C GLY A 99 6.85 -10.21 19.25
N THR A 100 6.64 -8.89 19.28
CA THR A 100 5.61 -8.19 18.51
C THR A 100 6.23 -7.17 17.58
N GLY A 101 5.59 -6.98 16.41
CA GLY A 101 6.09 -6.12 15.34
C GLY A 101 6.51 -4.73 15.83
N ARG A 102 7.74 -4.32 15.53
CA ARG A 102 8.28 -3.00 15.82
C ARG A 102 9.06 -2.47 14.63
N TYR A 103 9.33 -1.18 14.62
CA TYR A 103 10.33 -0.62 13.73
C TYR A 103 11.19 0.38 14.50
N TYR A 104 12.41 0.59 14.05
CA TYR A 104 13.30 1.63 14.56
C TYR A 104 13.77 2.52 13.43
N TYR A 105 13.79 3.82 13.66
CA TYR A 105 14.46 4.78 12.78
C TYR A 105 15.12 5.87 13.63
N LEU A 106 16.05 6.61 13.02
CA LEU A 106 16.74 7.70 13.68
C LEU A 106 16.21 9.06 13.22
N ARG A 107 16.21 10.01 14.15
CA ARG A 107 16.12 11.44 13.88
C ARG A 107 17.35 12.14 14.42
N LEU A 108 18.15 12.73 13.54
CA LEU A 108 19.30 13.54 13.90
C LEU A 108 18.90 15.02 13.88
N THR A 109 19.33 15.78 14.90
CA THR A 109 19.23 17.24 14.93
C THR A 109 20.61 17.84 15.15
N GLN A 110 21.00 18.77 14.29
CA GLN A 110 22.20 19.58 14.41
C GLN A 110 21.91 20.85 15.21
N ALA A 111 22.95 21.47 15.78
CA ALA A 111 22.83 22.70 16.57
C ALA A 111 22.29 23.90 15.77
N ASP A 112 22.43 23.89 14.44
CA ASP A 112 21.87 24.88 13.51
C ASP A 112 20.41 24.60 13.13
N GLY A 113 19.79 23.56 13.70
CA GLY A 113 18.39 23.17 13.48
C GLY A 113 18.16 22.28 12.25
N HIS A 114 19.19 22.00 11.44
CA HIS A 114 19.06 21.04 10.35
C HIS A 114 18.92 19.62 10.87
N ARG A 115 18.18 18.79 10.13
CA ARG A 115 17.77 17.45 10.56
C ARG A 115 17.90 16.40 9.47
N ALA A 116 18.02 15.16 9.90
CA ALA A 116 17.91 13.97 9.07
C ALA A 116 16.98 12.92 9.69
N TRP A 117 16.33 12.12 8.84
CA TRP A 117 15.47 10.98 9.23
C TRP A 117 15.80 9.77 8.39
N THR A 118 16.19 8.67 9.03
CA THR A 118 16.43 7.41 8.32
C THR A 118 15.13 6.75 7.89
N SER A 119 15.19 5.91 6.86
CA SER A 119 14.20 4.86 6.74
C SER A 119 14.20 3.97 7.98
N PRO A 120 13.07 3.36 8.33
CA PRO A 120 13.02 2.37 9.39
C PRO A 120 13.75 1.07 9.03
N VAL A 121 14.10 0.31 10.06
CA VAL A 121 14.25 -1.15 9.99
C VAL A 121 13.05 -1.75 10.71
N TRP A 122 12.33 -2.65 10.04
CA TRP A 122 11.15 -3.33 10.56
C TRP A 122 11.55 -4.67 11.17
N LEU A 123 10.97 -4.99 12.32
CA LEU A 123 11.21 -6.22 13.06
C LEU A 123 9.93 -7.05 13.08
N GLY A 124 9.99 -8.19 12.43
CA GLY A 124 9.07 -9.30 12.50
C GLY A 124 9.42 -10.30 13.59
N ARG A 125 8.45 -11.15 13.94
CA ARG A 125 8.69 -12.31 14.81
C ARG A 125 9.32 -13.43 13.98
N ALA A 126 10.41 -14.03 14.46
CA ALA A 126 10.98 -15.22 13.81
C ALA A 126 9.96 -16.38 13.71
N GLY A 127 10.07 -17.18 12.66
CA GLY A 127 9.13 -18.26 12.38
C GLY A 127 7.85 -17.80 11.66
N THR A 128 7.91 -16.70 10.91
CA THR A 128 6.75 -16.05 10.30
C THR A 128 6.95 -15.91 8.80
N ALA A 129 5.92 -16.22 8.01
CA ALA A 129 5.89 -15.90 6.59
C ALA A 129 5.48 -14.42 6.42
N ASP A 130 5.91 -13.80 5.34
CA ASP A 130 5.41 -12.47 4.94
C ASP A 130 5.23 -12.50 3.43
N LEU A 131 4.06 -12.99 3.04
CA LEU A 131 3.72 -13.21 1.65
C LEU A 131 3.43 -11.87 0.99
N CYS A 132 3.62 -11.80 -0.33
CA CYS A 132 3.16 -10.67 -1.10
C CYS A 132 3.01 -11.01 -2.58
N ILE A 133 2.23 -10.18 -3.27
CA ILE A 133 2.25 -10.08 -4.73
C ILE A 133 2.46 -8.61 -5.08
N GLU A 134 3.56 -8.30 -5.75
CA GLU A 134 3.79 -6.95 -6.26
C GLU A 134 3.22 -6.78 -7.66
N ARG A 135 3.00 -5.53 -8.10
CA ARG A 135 2.56 -5.25 -9.48
C ARG A 135 3.51 -5.83 -10.54
N LYS A 136 4.83 -5.82 -10.27
CA LYS A 136 5.85 -6.39 -11.18
C LYS A 136 5.80 -7.93 -11.26
N ASP A 137 5.14 -8.55 -10.29
CA ASP A 137 5.02 -9.99 -10.16
C ASP A 137 3.78 -10.55 -10.87
N ILE A 138 2.97 -9.71 -11.53
CA ILE A 138 1.90 -10.13 -12.42
C ILE A 138 2.15 -9.63 -13.85
N GLY A 139 2.20 -10.56 -14.80
CA GLY A 139 2.46 -10.30 -16.21
C GLY A 139 1.49 -11.05 -17.11
N PHE A 140 1.21 -10.50 -18.28
CA PHE A 140 0.35 -11.10 -19.29
C PHE A 140 1.07 -11.12 -20.63
N ASP A 141 1.12 -12.28 -21.27
CA ASP A 141 1.59 -12.43 -22.63
C ASP A 141 0.39 -12.39 -23.59
N HIS A 142 0.36 -11.37 -24.46
CA HIS A 142 -0.72 -11.19 -25.42
C HIS A 142 -0.73 -12.24 -26.53
N ALA A 143 0.41 -12.85 -26.86
CA ALA A 143 0.49 -13.83 -27.94
C ALA A 143 -0.08 -15.19 -27.51
N SER A 144 0.31 -15.65 -26.33
CA SER A 144 -0.15 -16.93 -25.76
C SER A 144 -1.45 -16.82 -24.95
N GLY A 145 -1.79 -15.61 -24.49
CA GLY A 145 -2.86 -15.41 -23.51
C GLY A 145 -2.51 -15.93 -22.12
N ALA A 146 -1.21 -16.05 -21.81
CA ALA A 146 -0.73 -16.56 -20.54
C ALA A 146 -0.60 -15.44 -19.49
N LEU A 147 -1.28 -15.59 -18.35
CA LEU A 147 -1.10 -14.77 -17.16
C LEU A 147 -0.10 -15.46 -16.22
N THR A 148 1.03 -14.81 -15.93
CA THR A 148 1.98 -15.28 -14.92
C THR A 148 1.82 -14.47 -13.64
N VAL A 149 1.63 -15.15 -12.51
CA VAL A 149 1.63 -14.55 -11.17
C VAL A 149 2.79 -15.14 -10.38
N ARG A 150 3.61 -14.28 -9.76
CA ARG A 150 4.72 -14.66 -8.90
C ARG A 150 4.40 -14.31 -7.45
N ALA A 151 4.08 -15.33 -6.66
CA ALA A 151 4.01 -15.18 -5.21
C ALA A 151 5.42 -15.01 -4.63
N ARG A 152 5.57 -14.15 -3.64
CA ARG A 152 6.83 -13.89 -2.93
C ARG A 152 6.63 -14.05 -1.43
N ASN A 153 7.70 -14.37 -0.72
CA ASN A 153 7.72 -14.44 0.73
C ASN A 153 8.98 -13.77 1.29
N TYR A 154 8.83 -12.64 1.96
CA TYR A 154 9.90 -11.94 2.67
C TYR A 154 10.17 -12.51 4.08
N GLY A 155 9.25 -13.33 4.58
CA GLY A 155 9.36 -14.07 5.82
C GLY A 155 10.52 -15.04 5.89
N ASP A 156 10.93 -15.41 7.10
CA ASP A 156 12.01 -16.36 7.34
C ASP A 156 11.55 -17.83 7.25
N THR A 157 10.24 -18.05 7.10
CA THR A 157 9.62 -19.39 7.10
C THR A 157 8.88 -19.65 5.79
N ALA A 158 9.11 -20.84 5.20
CA ALA A 158 8.42 -21.26 3.99
C ALA A 158 6.90 -21.34 4.22
N ALA A 159 6.11 -21.03 3.20
CA ALA A 159 4.66 -21.00 3.31
C ALA A 159 3.98 -21.73 2.16
N LYS A 160 2.98 -22.55 2.50
CA LYS A 160 2.07 -23.20 1.54
C LYS A 160 0.76 -22.41 1.50
N ALA A 161 0.65 -21.51 0.54
CA ALA A 161 -0.44 -20.53 0.46
C ALA A 161 -1.44 -20.86 -0.65
N THR A 162 -2.67 -20.40 -0.48
CA THR A 162 -3.67 -20.43 -1.56
C THR A 162 -3.48 -19.20 -2.45
N LEU A 163 -3.36 -19.40 -3.75
CA LEU A 163 -3.40 -18.34 -4.76
C LEU A 163 -4.72 -18.41 -5.52
N SER A 164 -5.50 -17.32 -5.47
CA SER A 164 -6.75 -17.17 -6.24
C SER A 164 -6.60 -16.09 -7.30
N VAL A 165 -7.18 -16.31 -8.48
CA VAL A 165 -7.22 -15.32 -9.57
C VAL A 165 -8.67 -15.02 -9.91
N HIS A 166 -9.01 -13.74 -10.00
CA HIS A 166 -10.32 -13.22 -10.36
C HIS A 166 -10.24 -12.39 -11.64
N SER A 167 -11.33 -12.29 -12.38
CA SER A 167 -11.39 -11.55 -13.64
C SER A 167 -12.60 -10.63 -13.73
N SER A 168 -12.36 -9.41 -14.23
CA SER A 168 -13.44 -8.47 -14.54
C SER A 168 -14.36 -8.93 -15.67
N ALA A 169 -13.96 -9.93 -16.47
CA ALA A 169 -14.84 -10.55 -17.46
C ALA A 169 -16.12 -11.15 -16.84
N LYS A 170 -16.12 -11.37 -15.52
CA LYS A 170 -17.26 -11.87 -14.75
C LYS A 170 -18.03 -10.77 -14.03
N SER A 171 -17.42 -9.60 -13.82
CA SER A 171 -18.05 -8.44 -13.21
C SER A 171 -17.19 -7.18 -13.39
N ASP A 172 -17.78 -6.12 -13.93
CA ASP A 172 -17.12 -4.83 -14.10
C ASP A 172 -16.81 -4.13 -12.77
N LEU A 173 -17.39 -4.60 -11.66
CA LEU A 173 -17.12 -4.05 -10.34
C LEU A 173 -15.67 -4.26 -9.89
N LEU A 174 -14.92 -5.18 -10.51
CA LEU A 174 -13.50 -5.40 -10.24
C LEU A 174 -12.60 -4.34 -10.91
N VAL A 175 -13.14 -3.56 -11.86
CA VAL A 175 -12.38 -2.55 -12.59
C VAL A 175 -12.39 -1.26 -11.78
N ARG A 176 -11.20 -0.79 -11.42
CA ARG A 176 -11.03 0.49 -10.76
C ARG A 176 -11.23 1.64 -11.76
N HIS A 177 -12.00 2.65 -11.38
CA HIS A 177 -12.04 3.93 -12.10
C HIS A 177 -10.87 4.83 -11.67
N GLU A 178 -10.17 5.39 -12.65
CA GLU A 178 -9.20 6.45 -12.44
C GLU A 178 -9.84 7.79 -12.77
N PHE A 179 -9.83 8.72 -11.82
CA PHE A 179 -10.39 10.04 -12.04
C PHE A 179 -9.59 10.80 -13.10
N GLY A 180 -10.25 11.09 -14.22
CA GLY A 180 -9.82 12.12 -15.15
C GLY A 180 -10.45 13.47 -14.81
N GLY A 181 -9.63 14.48 -14.50
CA GLY A 181 -10.07 15.88 -14.42
C GLY A 181 -10.12 16.50 -13.02
N ARG A 182 -10.66 17.72 -12.94
CA ARG A 182 -10.74 18.57 -11.74
C ARG A 182 -12.17 18.65 -11.20
N ALA A 183 -12.89 17.55 -11.11
CA ALA A 183 -14.27 17.53 -10.61
C ALA A 183 -14.34 16.78 -9.27
N ASN A 184 -15.19 17.26 -8.38
CA ASN A 184 -15.60 16.49 -7.22
C ASN A 184 -16.25 15.19 -7.71
N GLY A 185 -15.96 14.06 -7.07
CA GLY A 185 -16.51 12.78 -7.51
C GLY A 185 -16.14 11.63 -6.59
N VAL A 186 -16.75 10.47 -6.84
CA VAL A 186 -16.51 9.25 -6.07
C VAL A 186 -16.36 8.07 -7.04
N ALA A 187 -15.30 7.29 -6.88
CA ALA A 187 -15.07 6.03 -7.57
C ALA A 187 -15.26 4.89 -6.57
N ILE A 188 -16.10 3.92 -6.95
CA ILE A 188 -16.48 2.78 -6.13
C ILE A 188 -16.17 1.51 -6.91
N TRP A 189 -15.50 0.55 -6.28
CA TRP A 189 -15.27 -0.77 -6.87
C TRP A 189 -15.18 -1.82 -5.77
N VAL A 190 -15.07 -3.08 -6.15
CA VAL A 190 -14.90 -4.20 -5.22
C VAL A 190 -13.62 -4.97 -5.52
N GLU A 191 -12.99 -5.46 -4.47
CA GLU A 191 -11.84 -6.35 -4.55
C GLU A 191 -12.22 -7.66 -3.87
N PRO A 192 -12.42 -8.77 -4.59
CA PRO A 192 -12.48 -10.09 -3.96
C PRO A 192 -11.25 -10.30 -3.09
N ILE A 193 -11.46 -10.65 -1.83
CA ILE A 193 -10.38 -10.98 -0.91
C ILE A 193 -10.39 -12.45 -0.55
N SER A 194 -11.54 -13.13 -0.67
CA SER A 194 -11.63 -14.59 -0.59
C SER A 194 -12.80 -15.12 -1.40
N ASP A 195 -13.09 -16.42 -1.29
CA ASP A 195 -14.26 -17.03 -1.94
C ASP A 195 -15.60 -16.52 -1.35
N THR A 196 -15.53 -16.00 -0.14
CA THR A 196 -16.69 -15.66 0.69
C THR A 196 -16.72 -14.19 1.08
N ALA A 197 -15.73 -13.40 0.67
CA ALA A 197 -15.66 -11.99 1.01
C ALA A 197 -15.08 -11.11 -0.09
N CYS A 198 -15.60 -9.87 -0.15
CA CYS A 198 -15.04 -8.78 -0.92
C CYS A 198 -14.72 -7.59 -0.01
N MET A 199 -13.79 -6.75 -0.45
CA MET A 199 -13.58 -5.40 0.06
C MET A 199 -14.31 -4.42 -0.85
N LEU A 200 -15.30 -3.69 -0.32
CA LEU A 200 -15.90 -2.53 -0.98
C LEU A 200 -14.94 -1.35 -0.81
N ARG A 201 -14.49 -0.77 -1.92
CA ARG A 201 -13.56 0.36 -1.97
C ARG A 201 -14.28 1.61 -2.42
N LEU A 202 -14.05 2.71 -1.72
CA LEU A 202 -14.52 4.03 -2.12
C LEU A 202 -13.35 5.02 -2.13
N VAL A 203 -13.25 5.78 -3.22
CA VAL A 203 -12.28 6.87 -3.37
C VAL A 203 -12.99 8.13 -3.73
N ILE A 204 -12.79 9.14 -2.90
CA ILE A 204 -13.42 10.45 -2.99
C ILE A 204 -12.40 11.42 -3.58
N ALA A 205 -12.72 12.01 -4.73
CA ALA A 205 -11.93 13.05 -5.35
C ALA A 205 -12.58 14.42 -5.12
N SER A 206 -11.77 15.44 -4.86
CA SER A 206 -12.19 16.83 -4.76
C SER A 206 -11.34 17.72 -5.67
N ALA A 207 -11.98 18.72 -6.27
CA ALA A 207 -11.45 19.61 -7.29
C ALA A 207 -10.62 20.79 -6.76
N LEU A 208 -10.59 21.02 -5.45
CA LEU A 208 -10.15 22.30 -4.90
C LEU A 208 -8.65 22.56 -5.09
N ARG A 209 -8.36 23.69 -5.73
CA ARG A 209 -7.02 24.30 -5.86
C ARG A 209 -6.64 24.92 -4.50
N GLN A 210 -5.36 24.86 -4.14
CA GLN A 210 -4.71 25.47 -2.98
C GLN A 210 -4.79 27.02 -2.87
N ALA A 211 -5.84 27.66 -3.39
CA ALA A 211 -5.99 29.11 -3.35
C ALA A 211 -7.00 29.52 -2.25
N GLY A 212 -6.50 29.66 -1.02
CA GLY A 212 -7.28 30.15 0.12
C GLY A 212 -7.93 29.03 0.93
N ARG A 213 -7.84 29.16 2.26
CA ARG A 213 -8.33 28.20 3.27
C ARG A 213 -9.87 28.10 3.27
N GLY A 214 -10.45 27.45 2.27
CA GLY A 214 -11.82 26.93 2.38
C GLY A 214 -11.79 25.58 3.08
N GLU A 215 -12.49 25.45 4.22
CA GLU A 215 -12.82 24.12 4.78
C GLU A 215 -13.81 23.45 3.83
N PHE A 216 -13.47 22.26 3.34
CA PHE A 216 -14.35 21.50 2.45
C PHE A 216 -14.80 20.25 3.19
N ALA A 217 -16.10 20.19 3.47
CA ALA A 217 -16.71 19.09 4.18
C ALA A 217 -17.29 18.11 3.16
N CYS A 218 -16.67 16.93 3.07
CA CYS A 218 -17.30 15.79 2.41
C CYS A 218 -17.90 14.90 3.49
N SER A 219 -19.16 14.54 3.32
CA SER A 219 -19.84 13.60 4.20
C SER A 219 -20.74 12.68 3.40
N GLY A 220 -20.96 11.49 3.92
CA GLY A 220 -21.83 10.53 3.25
C GLY A 220 -22.34 9.47 4.18
N LYS A 221 -23.21 8.63 3.63
CA LYS A 221 -23.76 7.45 4.29
C LYS A 221 -23.53 6.23 3.42
N ILE A 222 -23.15 5.14 4.05
CA ILE A 222 -23.10 3.81 3.45
C ILE A 222 -24.05 2.94 4.24
N ALA A 223 -25.11 2.48 3.60
CA ALA A 223 -26.07 1.55 4.19
C ALA A 223 -25.78 0.14 3.67
N VAL A 224 -25.26 -0.73 4.54
CA VAL A 224 -25.04 -2.15 4.27
C VAL A 224 -26.25 -2.93 4.78
N LYS A 225 -27.14 -3.31 3.87
CA LYS A 225 -28.39 -4.02 4.14
C LYS A 225 -28.20 -5.52 3.99
N GLY A 226 -28.76 -6.30 4.92
CA GLY A 226 -28.71 -7.77 4.90
C GLY A 226 -27.38 -8.39 5.38
N ALA A 227 -26.37 -7.57 5.69
CA ALA A 227 -25.09 -8.06 6.18
C ALA A 227 -25.13 -8.42 7.68
N ARG A 228 -25.01 -9.70 8.00
CA ARG A 228 -24.73 -10.18 9.37
C ARG A 228 -23.23 -10.25 9.71
N GLY A 229 -22.36 -9.77 8.82
CA GLY A 229 -20.91 -9.94 8.93
C GLY A 229 -20.09 -8.93 8.13
N TYR A 230 -20.55 -7.68 8.02
CA TYR A 230 -19.70 -6.61 7.51
C TYR A 230 -18.74 -6.15 8.60
N SER A 231 -17.56 -5.66 8.20
CA SER A 231 -16.67 -4.94 9.10
C SER A 231 -16.01 -3.78 8.39
N VAL A 232 -15.89 -2.67 9.10
CA VAL A 232 -15.16 -1.50 8.62
C VAL A 232 -13.67 -1.79 8.76
N ALA A 233 -12.99 -1.97 7.64
CA ALA A 233 -11.56 -2.18 7.63
C ALA A 233 -10.84 -0.82 7.67
N LEU A 234 -10.06 -0.59 8.73
CA LEU A 234 -9.06 0.48 8.81
C LEU A 234 -9.60 1.91 8.63
N ASP A 235 -10.34 2.39 9.63
CA ASP A 235 -10.51 3.84 9.81
C ASP A 235 -9.32 4.45 10.56
N ARG A 236 -8.18 4.60 9.87
CA ARG A 236 -6.94 5.14 10.50
C ARG A 236 -7.06 6.58 10.97
N ARG A 237 -8.09 7.32 10.52
CA ARG A 237 -8.25 8.75 10.81
C ARG A 237 -9.42 9.04 11.74
N GLY A 238 -10.21 8.03 12.11
CA GLY A 238 -11.43 8.23 12.90
C GLY A 238 -12.51 8.99 12.11
N VAL A 239 -12.53 8.86 10.79
CA VAL A 239 -13.47 9.57 9.90
C VAL A 239 -14.78 8.82 9.70
N LEU A 240 -14.85 7.54 10.06
CA LEU A 240 -16.03 6.69 9.98
C LEU A 240 -16.68 6.53 11.35
N THR A 241 -18.00 6.65 11.38
CA THR A 241 -18.83 6.24 12.51
C THR A 241 -19.73 5.11 12.05
N ASP A 242 -19.74 4.02 12.81
CA ASP A 242 -20.57 2.84 12.58
C ASP A 242 -21.67 2.76 13.64
N ASP A 243 -22.93 2.64 13.22
CA ASP A 243 -24.06 2.47 14.12
C ASP A 243 -24.27 1.00 14.58
N GLY A 244 -23.48 0.06 14.03
CA GLY A 244 -23.55 -1.38 14.28
C GLY A 244 -24.79 -2.06 13.68
N LYS A 245 -25.59 -1.34 12.89
CA LYS A 245 -26.86 -1.78 12.27
C LYS A 245 -26.81 -1.67 10.75
N GLY A 246 -25.62 -1.54 10.18
CA GLY A 246 -25.39 -1.38 8.75
C GLY A 246 -25.33 0.08 8.28
N GLY A 247 -25.50 1.06 9.17
CA GLY A 247 -25.38 2.48 8.86
C GLY A 247 -24.00 3.01 9.19
N LEU A 248 -23.21 3.28 8.16
CA LEU A 248 -21.93 3.96 8.28
C LEU A 248 -22.10 5.41 7.85
N SER A 249 -21.54 6.33 8.62
CA SER A 249 -21.41 7.73 8.23
C SER A 249 -19.96 8.13 8.24
N PHE A 250 -19.59 9.07 7.38
CA PHE A 250 -18.27 9.68 7.41
C PHE A 250 -18.35 11.19 7.27
N SER A 251 -17.37 11.88 7.86
CA SER A 251 -17.17 13.31 7.69
C SER A 251 -15.67 13.59 7.62
N GLU A 252 -15.23 14.17 6.51
CA GLU A 252 -13.85 14.59 6.30
C GLU A 252 -13.84 16.11 6.06
N LYS A 253 -13.02 16.83 6.83
CA LYS A 253 -12.90 18.29 6.79
C LYS A 253 -11.77 18.78 5.88
N TYR A 254 -10.85 17.90 5.48
CA TYR A 254 -9.63 18.25 4.74
C TYR A 254 -9.49 17.49 3.43
N GLY A 255 -10.56 17.47 2.61
CA GLY A 255 -10.64 16.73 1.33
C GLY A 255 -9.29 16.34 0.72
N MET A 256 -9.00 15.04 0.65
CA MET A 256 -7.67 14.56 0.27
C MET A 256 -7.23 15.10 -1.10
N PHE A 257 -6.15 15.89 -1.10
CA PHE A 257 -5.54 16.41 -2.32
C PHE A 257 -4.90 15.27 -3.11
N PHE A 258 -5.37 15.04 -4.33
CA PHE A 258 -4.62 14.28 -5.33
C PHE A 258 -3.59 15.21 -5.99
N LYS A 259 -2.31 14.82 -5.98
CA LYS A 259 -1.34 15.39 -6.93
C LYS A 259 -1.56 14.74 -8.29
N TRP A 260 -1.87 15.58 -9.28
CA TRP A 260 -2.18 15.22 -10.67
C TRP A 260 -1.07 14.43 -11.39
N SER A 261 0.13 14.29 -10.80
CA SER A 261 1.28 13.57 -11.38
C SER A 261 1.59 12.20 -10.75
N GLN A 262 0.77 11.66 -9.85
CA GLN A 262 1.03 10.37 -9.19
C GLN A 262 -0.08 9.33 -9.35
N SER A 263 -0.61 9.14 -10.56
CA SER A 263 -1.45 7.97 -10.90
C SER A 263 -0.66 6.65 -11.03
N ARG A 264 0.55 6.54 -10.47
CA ARG A 264 1.35 5.28 -10.54
C ARG A 264 1.90 4.71 -9.24
N ALA A 265 1.80 5.36 -8.09
CA ALA A 265 2.11 4.73 -6.80
C ALA A 265 1.68 5.63 -5.62
N GLY A 266 0.93 5.09 -4.66
CA GLY A 266 0.94 5.59 -3.28
C GLY A 266 -0.34 6.27 -2.76
N SER A 267 -1.01 5.54 -1.86
CA SER A 267 -1.83 6.02 -0.73
C SER A 267 -3.08 6.87 -1.03
N VAL A 268 -4.14 6.13 -1.33
CA VAL A 268 -5.54 6.48 -1.07
C VAL A 268 -5.81 6.30 0.44
N SER A 269 -6.71 7.07 1.07
CA SER A 269 -7.40 6.56 2.27
C SER A 269 -8.72 5.96 1.79
N PRO A 270 -8.74 4.69 1.32
CA PRO A 270 -9.99 4.11 0.86
C PRO A 270 -10.85 3.86 2.10
N LEU A 271 -12.09 4.33 2.07
CA LEU A 271 -13.10 3.69 2.91
C LEU A 271 -13.18 2.25 2.38
N ALA A 272 -12.83 1.30 3.24
CA ALA A 272 -12.71 -0.10 2.91
C ALA A 272 -13.64 -0.87 3.84
N ILE A 273 -14.66 -1.52 3.28
CA ILE A 273 -15.62 -2.29 4.07
C ILE A 273 -15.55 -3.72 3.61
N ARG A 274 -15.20 -4.62 4.52
CA ARG A 274 -15.25 -6.06 4.25
C ARG A 274 -16.71 -6.50 4.27
N ILE A 275 -17.12 -7.22 3.23
CA ILE A 275 -18.48 -7.70 3.03
C ILE A 275 -18.45 -9.22 2.82
N ASP A 276 -19.23 -9.96 3.60
CA ASP A 276 -19.53 -11.38 3.37
C ASP A 276 -20.44 -11.53 2.13
N THR A 277 -19.94 -12.26 1.12
CA THR A 277 -20.62 -12.50 -0.16
C THR A 277 -21.44 -13.79 -0.19
N THR A 278 -21.47 -14.57 0.91
CA THR A 278 -22.31 -15.77 1.04
C THR A 278 -23.75 -15.43 1.42
N LYS A 279 -23.97 -14.23 1.97
CA LYS A 279 -25.28 -13.72 2.36
C LYS A 279 -25.88 -12.86 1.26
N ASP A 280 -27.20 -12.69 1.28
CA ASP A 280 -27.87 -11.70 0.43
C ASP A 280 -27.63 -10.29 1.00
N THR A 281 -26.47 -9.74 0.64
CA THR A 281 -26.00 -8.44 1.11
C THR A 281 -26.05 -7.42 -0.01
N THR A 282 -26.58 -6.23 0.30
CA THR A 282 -26.58 -5.07 -0.60
C THR A 282 -25.95 -3.87 0.12
N ALA A 283 -25.06 -3.13 -0.54
CA ALA A 283 -24.61 -1.83 -0.07
C ALA A 283 -25.24 -0.72 -0.92
N GLU A 284 -25.72 0.31 -0.24
CA GLU A 284 -26.19 1.56 -0.83
C GLU A 284 -25.26 2.69 -0.38
N VAL A 285 -24.62 3.36 -1.33
CA VAL A 285 -23.64 4.42 -1.05
C VAL A 285 -24.17 5.75 -1.55
N SER A 286 -24.29 6.71 -0.62
CA SER A 286 -24.71 8.09 -0.89
C SER A 286 -23.67 9.07 -0.35
N ILE A 287 -23.23 10.01 -1.19
CA ILE A 287 -22.13 10.91 -0.85
C ILE A 287 -22.52 12.34 -1.18
N GLN A 288 -22.10 13.27 -0.33
CA GLN A 288 -22.36 14.69 -0.45
C GLN A 288 -21.07 15.49 -0.33
N PHE A 289 -21.03 16.60 -1.07
CA PHE A 289 -19.98 17.61 -0.99
C PHE A 289 -20.63 18.95 -0.66
N ASP A 290 -20.18 19.60 0.42
CA ASP A 290 -20.75 20.85 0.92
C ASP A 290 -22.29 20.77 1.10
N GLY A 291 -22.76 19.64 1.66
CA GLY A 291 -24.18 19.36 1.90
C GLY A 291 -25.02 19.05 0.64
N LYS A 292 -24.42 19.02 -0.55
CA LYS A 292 -25.10 18.71 -1.82
C LYS A 292 -24.77 17.31 -2.31
N PRO A 293 -25.74 16.54 -2.87
CA PRO A 293 -25.48 15.23 -3.45
C PRO A 293 -24.35 15.26 -4.49
N CYS A 294 -23.44 14.30 -4.41
CA CYS A 294 -22.42 14.08 -5.42
C CYS A 294 -23.08 13.66 -6.74
N THR A 295 -22.78 14.38 -7.82
CA THR A 295 -23.32 14.12 -9.15
C THR A 295 -22.36 13.35 -10.07
N ASN A 296 -21.14 13.10 -9.59
CA ASN A 296 -20.08 12.44 -10.35
C ASN A 296 -19.65 11.16 -9.62
N VAL A 297 -20.54 10.16 -9.64
CA VAL A 297 -20.33 8.86 -9.00
C VAL A 297 -20.05 7.81 -10.07
N TRP A 298 -18.98 7.04 -9.87
CA TRP A 298 -18.56 5.94 -10.74
C TRP A 298 -18.61 4.63 -9.97
N LEU A 299 -19.28 3.64 -10.53
CA LEU A 299 -19.34 2.27 -10.03
C LEU A 299 -18.63 1.34 -11.03
N GLY A 300 -17.45 0.89 -10.65
CA GLY A 300 -16.48 0.34 -11.60
C GLY A 300 -16.22 1.36 -12.72
N PRO A 301 -16.28 0.96 -14.00
CA PRO A 301 -16.11 1.87 -15.13
C PRO A 301 -17.38 2.67 -15.47
N ASN A 302 -18.50 2.45 -14.78
CA ASN A 302 -19.81 3.00 -15.15
C ASN A 302 -20.13 4.28 -14.38
N LYS A 303 -20.43 5.37 -15.08
CA LYS A 303 -20.91 6.61 -14.47
C LYS A 303 -22.40 6.49 -14.14
N LEU A 304 -22.76 6.78 -12.89
CA LEU A 304 -24.16 6.79 -12.46
C LEU A 304 -24.84 8.12 -12.83
N ALA A 305 -26.18 8.10 -12.88
CA ALA A 305 -26.95 9.31 -13.05
C ALA A 305 -26.71 10.28 -11.88
N PRO A 306 -26.71 11.61 -12.10
CA PRO A 306 -26.50 12.61 -11.06
C PRO A 306 -27.42 12.42 -9.86
N GLY A 307 -26.86 12.40 -8.65
CA GLY A 307 -27.61 12.29 -7.39
C GLY A 307 -28.16 10.90 -7.07
N GLN A 308 -27.96 9.91 -7.94
CA GLN A 308 -28.36 8.53 -7.69
C GLN A 308 -27.39 7.85 -6.71
N PRO A 309 -27.89 7.10 -5.70
CA PRO A 309 -27.02 6.27 -4.87
C PRO A 309 -26.42 5.11 -5.67
N ALA A 310 -25.19 4.72 -5.35
CA ALA A 310 -24.62 3.50 -5.89
C ALA A 310 -25.15 2.28 -5.12
N ILE A 311 -25.77 1.34 -5.83
CA ILE A 311 -26.32 0.10 -5.25
C ILE A 311 -25.47 -1.08 -5.72
N ILE A 312 -24.91 -1.83 -4.78
CA ILE A 312 -24.03 -2.97 -5.05
C ILE A 312 -24.62 -4.22 -4.39
N ARG A 313 -24.83 -5.29 -5.17
CA ARG A 313 -25.23 -6.62 -4.66
C ARG A 313 -24.01 -7.52 -4.58
N PHE A 314 -23.81 -8.16 -3.44
CA PHE A 314 -22.59 -8.93 -3.15
C PHE A 314 -22.77 -10.44 -3.21
N HIS A 315 -24.01 -10.95 -3.16
CA HIS A 315 -24.24 -12.39 -3.12
C HIS A 315 -23.59 -13.10 -4.31
N GLY A 316 -22.70 -14.06 -4.01
CA GLY A 316 -21.96 -14.83 -5.00
C GLY A 316 -20.89 -14.06 -5.79
N LEU A 317 -20.68 -12.76 -5.53
CA LEU A 317 -19.78 -11.91 -6.33
C LEU A 317 -18.31 -12.38 -6.26
N ALA A 318 -17.84 -12.75 -5.07
CA ALA A 318 -16.45 -13.18 -4.89
C ALA A 318 -16.19 -14.51 -5.60
N ALA A 319 -17.00 -15.54 -5.30
CA ALA A 319 -16.91 -16.84 -5.95
C ALA A 319 -17.16 -16.79 -7.47
N GLY A 320 -18.12 -15.99 -7.92
CA GLY A 320 -18.50 -15.87 -9.33
C GLY A 320 -17.47 -15.15 -10.21
N SER A 321 -16.60 -14.33 -9.62
CA SER A 321 -15.53 -13.64 -10.34
C SER A 321 -14.22 -14.44 -10.44
N ARG A 322 -14.08 -15.50 -9.65
CA ARG A 322 -12.88 -16.33 -9.59
C ARG A 322 -12.76 -17.24 -10.82
N ILE A 323 -11.57 -17.30 -11.39
CA ILE A 323 -11.24 -18.14 -12.55
C ILE A 323 -10.22 -19.24 -12.23
N ALA A 324 -9.44 -19.08 -11.16
CA ALA A 324 -8.49 -20.10 -10.71
C ALA A 324 -8.28 -20.06 -9.19
N LYS A 325 -7.96 -21.22 -8.61
CA LYS A 325 -7.54 -21.39 -7.22
C LYS A 325 -6.55 -22.54 -7.14
N VAL A 326 -5.33 -22.26 -6.68
CA VAL A 326 -4.24 -23.25 -6.59
C VAL A 326 -3.49 -23.10 -5.28
N ILE A 327 -2.77 -24.14 -4.88
CA ILE A 327 -1.86 -24.10 -3.74
C ILE A 327 -0.44 -23.88 -4.26
N VAL A 328 0.29 -22.93 -3.66
CA VAL A 328 1.66 -22.58 -4.01
C VAL A 328 2.59 -22.71 -2.79
N ASP A 329 3.71 -23.39 -2.97
CA ASP A 329 4.80 -23.45 -2.00
C ASP A 329 5.76 -22.29 -2.27
N VAL A 330 5.76 -21.29 -1.38
CA VAL A 330 6.53 -20.05 -1.51
C VAL A 330 7.75 -20.11 -0.57
N PRO A 331 8.98 -20.19 -1.12
CA PRO A 331 10.19 -20.30 -0.30
C PRO A 331 10.46 -18.99 0.46
N PRO A 332 11.10 -19.05 1.66
CA PRO A 332 11.34 -17.88 2.51
C PRO A 332 12.45 -16.98 1.98
N ASN A 333 12.78 -15.93 2.73
CA ASN A 333 13.94 -15.06 2.58
C ASN A 333 13.97 -14.35 1.21
N GLY A 334 12.82 -13.82 0.78
CA GLY A 334 12.64 -13.16 -0.51
C GLY A 334 12.41 -14.13 -1.67
N GLY A 335 12.28 -15.43 -1.38
CA GLY A 335 11.99 -16.47 -2.34
C GLY A 335 10.65 -16.28 -3.06
N THR A 336 10.53 -16.86 -4.25
CA THR A 336 9.37 -16.68 -5.11
C THR A 336 8.89 -17.96 -5.76
N LYS A 337 7.59 -18.04 -6.03
CA LYS A 337 6.96 -19.10 -6.82
C LYS A 337 6.12 -18.50 -7.94
N ALA A 338 6.51 -18.73 -9.19
CA ALA A 338 5.70 -18.37 -10.36
C ALA A 338 4.63 -19.44 -10.65
N THR A 339 3.47 -19.01 -11.12
CA THR A 339 2.38 -19.85 -11.60
C THR A 339 1.76 -19.20 -12.83
N THR A 340 1.53 -19.99 -13.87
CA THR A 340 1.01 -19.52 -15.16
C THR A 340 -0.40 -20.06 -15.38
N PHE A 341 -1.28 -19.21 -15.92
CA PHE A 341 -2.66 -19.52 -16.27
C PHE A 341 -2.88 -19.18 -17.75
N ASP A 342 -3.19 -20.19 -18.56
CA ASP A 342 -3.31 -20.06 -20.01
C ASP A 342 -4.75 -19.81 -20.49
N GLY A 343 -4.90 -19.42 -21.76
CA GLY A 343 -6.22 -19.24 -22.39
C GLY A 343 -7.00 -18.02 -21.89
N LEU A 344 -6.30 -17.03 -21.33
CA LEU A 344 -6.87 -15.83 -20.77
C LEU A 344 -6.96 -14.71 -21.81
N LYS A 345 -7.87 -13.76 -21.59
CA LYS A 345 -8.27 -12.74 -22.58
C LYS A 345 -7.62 -11.39 -22.28
N SER A 346 -7.42 -10.62 -23.33
CA SER A 346 -7.09 -9.19 -23.24
C SER A 346 -8.35 -8.34 -22.99
N GLY A 347 -8.17 -7.06 -22.64
CA GLY A 347 -9.27 -6.12 -22.41
C GLY A 347 -9.98 -6.28 -21.06
N VAL A 348 -9.38 -7.00 -20.12
CA VAL A 348 -9.95 -7.32 -18.80
C VAL A 348 -8.95 -6.98 -17.70
N THR A 349 -9.44 -6.85 -16.48
CA THR A 349 -8.60 -6.74 -15.28
C THR A 349 -8.54 -8.09 -14.59
N TYR A 350 -7.32 -8.55 -14.29
CA TYR A 350 -7.06 -9.71 -13.44
C TYR A 350 -6.65 -9.25 -12.05
N LEU A 351 -7.21 -9.87 -11.01
CA LEU A 351 -6.81 -9.67 -9.62
C LEU A 351 -6.29 -10.99 -9.08
N ALA A 352 -5.04 -11.01 -8.63
CA ALA A 352 -4.45 -12.14 -7.91
C ALA A 352 -4.45 -11.85 -6.42
N VAL A 353 -4.86 -12.83 -5.61
CA VAL A 353 -4.89 -12.77 -4.15
C VAL A 353 -4.22 -14.00 -3.58
N LEU A 354 -3.19 -13.78 -2.77
CA LEU A 354 -2.46 -14.78 -2.02
C LEU A 354 -3.01 -14.86 -0.60
N ASP A 355 -3.06 -16.07 -0.06
CA ASP A 355 -3.69 -16.38 1.23
C ASP A 355 -5.00 -15.61 1.52
N PRO A 356 -6.01 -15.72 0.63
CA PRO A 356 -7.24 -14.93 0.70
C PRO A 356 -8.02 -15.03 2.03
N ASP A 357 -7.86 -16.13 2.75
CA ASP A 357 -8.55 -16.39 4.01
C ASP A 357 -7.72 -15.98 5.23
N ASN A 358 -6.53 -15.38 5.04
CA ASN A 358 -5.55 -15.01 6.07
C ASN A 358 -5.28 -16.18 7.04
N LYS A 359 -5.03 -17.38 6.48
CA LYS A 359 -4.78 -18.60 7.26
C LYS A 359 -3.33 -18.67 7.73
N ILE A 360 -2.43 -18.00 7.02
CA ILE A 360 -1.01 -17.91 7.33
C ILE A 360 -0.83 -16.60 8.09
N PRO A 361 -0.32 -16.62 9.33
CA PRO A 361 -0.04 -15.39 10.04
C PRO A 361 1.10 -14.63 9.36
N GLU A 362 0.83 -13.38 9.02
CA GLU A 362 1.80 -12.50 8.35
C GLU A 362 1.96 -11.16 9.07
N ILE A 363 3.01 -10.42 8.73
CA ILE A 363 3.25 -9.08 9.29
C ILE A 363 2.38 -8.05 8.56
N ASP A 364 2.26 -8.18 7.23
CA ASP A 364 1.48 -7.26 6.41
C ASP A 364 0.50 -7.94 5.45
N GLU A 365 -0.68 -8.32 5.95
CA GLU A 365 -1.80 -8.85 5.16
C GLU A 365 -2.32 -7.95 4.01
N ARG A 366 -1.82 -6.72 3.87
CA ARG A 366 -2.32 -5.73 2.88
C ARG A 366 -1.62 -5.83 1.53
N ASN A 367 -0.49 -6.52 1.44
CA ASN A 367 0.33 -6.64 0.23
C ASN A 367 0.10 -7.98 -0.52
N ASN A 368 -0.85 -8.79 -0.03
CA ASN A 368 -1.18 -10.11 -0.55
C ASN A 368 -1.97 -10.12 -1.86
N ALA A 369 -2.27 -8.95 -2.44
CA ALA A 369 -3.04 -8.84 -3.67
C ALA A 369 -2.44 -7.83 -4.66
N ALA A 370 -2.51 -8.18 -5.94
CA ALA A 370 -2.14 -7.29 -7.04
C ALA A 370 -3.11 -7.42 -8.22
N ALA A 371 -3.37 -6.29 -8.87
CA ALA A 371 -4.20 -6.23 -10.06
C ALA A 371 -3.38 -5.93 -11.32
N LEU A 372 -3.81 -6.51 -12.45
CA LEU A 372 -3.29 -6.25 -13.79
C LEU A 372 -4.46 -5.93 -14.75
N ALA A 373 -4.54 -4.68 -15.19
CA ALA A 373 -5.38 -4.33 -16.33
C ALA A 373 -4.65 -4.70 -17.63
N VAL A 374 -5.24 -5.58 -18.44
CA VAL A 374 -4.69 -6.04 -19.72
C VAL A 374 -5.38 -5.28 -20.85
N SER A 375 -4.62 -4.53 -21.66
CA SER A 375 -5.18 -3.76 -22.77
C SER A 375 -5.70 -4.68 -23.90
N PRO A 376 -6.74 -4.30 -24.65
CA PRO A 376 -7.22 -5.06 -25.81
C PRO A 376 -6.19 -5.20 -26.95
N LYS A 377 -5.19 -4.32 -27.00
CA LYS A 377 -4.09 -4.35 -27.97
C LYS A 377 -2.78 -4.62 -27.22
N ALA A 378 -1.88 -5.40 -27.82
CA ALA A 378 -0.49 -5.42 -27.41
C ALA A 378 0.04 -4.00 -27.62
N ILE A 379 0.20 -3.25 -26.53
CA ILE A 379 0.96 -2.01 -26.60
C ILE A 379 2.39 -2.49 -26.67
N GLU A 380 3.02 -2.41 -27.84
CA GLU A 380 4.48 -2.39 -27.90
C GLU A 380 4.92 -1.24 -27.00
N TYR A 381 5.36 -1.58 -25.80
CA TYR A 381 6.05 -0.65 -24.94
C TYR A 381 7.38 -0.39 -25.61
N ASN A 382 7.43 0.56 -26.55
CA ASN A 382 8.67 1.17 -26.98
C ASN A 382 9.13 2.04 -25.80
N PRO A 383 10.13 1.62 -25.02
CA PRO A 383 10.46 2.33 -23.80
C PRO A 383 11.08 3.69 -24.10
N TRP A 384 11.49 3.96 -25.35
CA TRP A 384 12.19 5.18 -25.74
C TRP A 384 11.97 5.48 -27.23
N PRO A 385 11.23 6.53 -27.62
CA PRO A 385 11.47 7.13 -28.93
C PRO A 385 12.91 7.62 -28.92
N GLU A 386 13.73 7.16 -29.86
CA GLU A 386 15.03 7.76 -30.13
C GLU A 386 14.86 9.28 -30.17
N HIS A 387 15.50 9.98 -29.24
CA HIS A 387 15.66 11.42 -29.35
C HIS A 387 16.38 11.65 -30.68
N ARG A 388 15.63 12.03 -31.73
CA ARG A 388 16.21 12.69 -32.88
C ARG A 388 16.91 13.92 -32.34
N GLY A 389 18.24 13.84 -32.23
CA GLY A 389 19.06 15.03 -32.10
C GLY A 389 18.69 15.94 -33.25
N LYS A 390 18.03 17.06 -32.95
CA LYS A 390 18.11 18.22 -33.83
C LYS A 390 19.52 18.75 -33.66
N SER A 391 20.38 18.41 -34.61
CA SER A 391 21.48 19.26 -34.99
C SER A 391 20.90 20.62 -35.40
N GLU A 392 21.24 21.66 -34.64
CA GLU A 392 21.41 23.02 -35.16
C GLU A 392 22.71 23.58 -34.56
#